data_AF-J3I719-F1
#
_entry.id   AF-J3I719-F1
#
_cell.length_a   1.000
_cell.length_b   1.000
_cell.length_c   1.000
_cell.angle_alpha   90.00
_cell.angle_beta   90.00
_cell.angle_gamma   90.00
#
_symmetry.space_group_name_H-M   'P 1'
#
loop_
_entity.id
_entity.type
_entity.pdbx_description
1 polymer ?
#
loop_
_entity_poly.entity_id
_entity_poly.type
_entity_poly.pdbx_seq_one_letter_code
_entity_poly.pdbx_strand_id
1 'polypeptide(L)'
;MQNHQVIYDANKKPLFVVIPYDDEYKRAFGIEPSLAAMSSDYEIPLTITLPNAGAGATIDLPRFVEYWVRCGIQSLPINKRAKPLREFEGRERFSLEALIRTCFITEPYRNTMQAVNEVTDQLINTGLFREVRFNQAQLLPGKIFDREQAILQAEIQPYSRTVNCLEIVYEKAAEFCKQHPIPKDSKIDSRWFNRDRP
;
A
#
# COMPACT_ATOMS: atom_id res chain seq x y z
N MET A 1 -5.72 35.47 3.19
CA MET A 1 -4.48 36.27 3.02
C MET A 1 -3.42 35.34 2.47
N GLN A 2 -2.50 35.80 1.63
CA GLN A 2 -1.36 34.97 1.19
C GLN A 2 -0.32 34.96 2.30
N ASN A 3 0.12 33.77 2.70
CA ASN A 3 1.04 33.57 3.84
C ASN A 3 2.46 33.21 3.41
N HIS A 4 2.82 33.42 2.15
CA HIS A 4 4.16 33.21 1.63
C HIS A 4 5.02 34.47 1.63
N GLN A 5 6.32 34.28 1.83
CA GLN A 5 7.34 35.34 1.77
C GLN A 5 8.28 35.11 0.59
N VAL A 6 8.32 36.06 -0.34
CA VAL A 6 9.28 36.04 -1.46
C VAL A 6 10.58 36.72 -1.03
N ILE A 7 11.71 36.04 -1.26
CA ILE A 7 13.06 36.56 -1.03
C ILE A 7 13.67 36.92 -2.39
N TYR A 8 14.15 38.16 -2.50
CA TYR A 8 14.66 38.75 -3.74
C TYR A 8 16.18 38.95 -3.70
N ASP A 9 16.81 39.03 -4.88
CA ASP A 9 18.21 39.45 -5.03
C ASP A 9 18.36 40.98 -4.90
N ALA A 10 19.61 41.46 -5.00
CA ALA A 10 19.95 42.89 -4.97
C ALA A 10 19.31 43.70 -6.12
N ASN A 11 18.84 43.05 -7.18
CA ASN A 11 18.17 43.64 -8.35
C ASN A 11 16.64 43.54 -8.28
N LYS A 12 16.08 43.10 -7.14
CA LYS A 12 14.65 42.80 -6.92
C LYS A 12 14.09 41.67 -7.80
N LYS A 13 14.93 40.76 -8.28
CA LYS A 13 14.50 39.50 -8.92
C LYS A 13 14.23 38.43 -7.84
N PRO A 14 13.11 37.68 -7.88
CA PRO A 14 12.86 36.64 -6.89
C PRO A 14 13.89 35.50 -7.00
N LEU A 15 14.42 35.07 -5.85
CA LEU A 15 15.34 33.93 -5.72
C LEU A 15 14.67 32.73 -5.06
N PHE A 16 13.97 32.96 -3.96
CA PHE A 16 13.32 31.92 -3.16
C PHE A 16 11.92 32.36 -2.74
N VAL A 17 11.04 31.40 -2.48
CA VAL A 17 9.75 31.64 -1.83
C VAL A 17 9.64 30.72 -0.63
N VAL A 18 9.44 31.30 0.55
CA VAL A 18 9.13 30.58 1.78
C VAL A 18 7.61 30.46 1.83
N ILE A 19 7.10 29.24 1.67
CA ILE A 19 5.66 28.94 1.71
C ILE A 19 5.33 28.11 2.97
N PRO A 20 4.19 28.32 3.64
CA PRO A 20 3.78 27.48 4.76
C PRO A 20 3.62 26.02 4.32
N TYR A 21 4.16 25.10 5.13
CA TYR A 21 4.19 23.68 4.78
C TYR A 21 2.78 23.07 4.63
N ASP A 22 1.81 23.54 5.43
CA ASP A 22 0.55 22.83 5.55
C ASP A 22 -0.47 23.06 4.43
N ASP A 23 -0.49 24.25 3.82
CA ASP A 23 -1.47 24.64 2.79
C ASP A 23 -0.85 24.78 1.39
N GLU A 24 0.13 25.67 1.24
CA GLU A 24 0.67 26.02 -0.08
C GLU A 24 1.66 24.96 -0.58
N TYR A 25 2.52 24.38 0.28
CA TYR A 25 3.47 23.36 -0.14
C TYR A 25 2.77 22.07 -0.60
N LYS A 26 1.78 21.58 0.15
CA LYS A 26 1.01 20.37 -0.23
C LYS A 26 0.26 20.55 -1.55
N ARG A 27 -0.38 21.71 -1.77
CA ARG A 27 -1.09 22.03 -3.02
C ARG A 27 -0.16 22.21 -4.21
N ALA A 28 0.96 22.93 -4.05
CA ALA A 28 1.88 23.22 -5.14
C ALA A 28 2.69 21.99 -5.61
N PHE A 29 2.96 21.04 -4.71
CA PHE A 29 3.79 19.86 -4.99
C PHE A 29 3.04 18.52 -4.92
N GLY A 30 1.70 18.53 -4.86
CA GLY A 30 0.88 17.33 -4.91
C GLY A 30 1.11 16.37 -3.72
N ILE A 31 1.32 16.91 -2.52
CA ILE A 31 1.48 16.13 -1.28
C ILE A 31 0.22 16.22 -0.39
N GLU A 32 -0.94 16.34 -1.02
CA GLU A 32 -2.08 15.56 -0.55
C GLU A 32 -1.95 14.15 -1.16
N PRO A 33 -2.21 13.06 -0.41
CA PRO A 33 -2.34 11.75 -1.05
C PRO A 33 -3.46 11.88 -2.08
N SER A 34 -3.25 11.40 -3.30
CA SER A 34 -4.28 11.49 -4.34
C SER A 34 -5.43 10.55 -4.02
N LEU A 35 -6.35 11.06 -3.20
CA LEU A 35 -7.78 10.89 -3.39
C LEU A 35 -8.10 11.45 -4.78
N ALA A 36 -7.74 10.68 -5.81
CA ALA A 36 -8.36 10.78 -7.10
C ALA A 36 -9.86 10.75 -6.83
N ALA A 37 -10.55 11.84 -7.15
CA ALA A 37 -12.00 11.93 -7.01
C ALA A 37 -12.59 11.03 -8.10
N MET A 38 -12.57 9.72 -7.83
CA MET A 38 -13.17 8.70 -8.67
C MET A 38 -14.60 9.13 -8.91
N SER A 39 -14.95 9.29 -10.18
CA SER A 39 -16.33 9.53 -10.60
C SER A 39 -17.23 8.48 -9.94
N SER A 40 -18.44 8.88 -9.57
CA SER A 40 -19.45 8.01 -8.91
C SER A 40 -19.68 6.67 -9.63
N ASP A 41 -19.36 6.64 -10.92
CA ASP A 41 -19.69 5.56 -11.85
C ASP A 41 -18.46 4.68 -12.19
N TYR A 42 -17.33 4.82 -11.46
CA TYR A 42 -16.19 3.91 -11.61
C TYR A 42 -16.47 2.55 -10.94
N GLU A 43 -16.70 1.53 -11.76
CA GLU A 43 -16.81 0.15 -11.30
C GLU A 43 -15.42 -0.42 -10.94
N ILE A 44 -15.30 -1.00 -9.74
CA ILE A 44 -14.02 -1.55 -9.25
C ILE A 44 -13.73 -2.88 -9.96
N PRO A 45 -12.59 -3.03 -10.65
CA PRO A 45 -12.28 -4.26 -11.39
C PRO A 45 -12.05 -5.45 -10.45
N LEU A 46 -12.73 -6.57 -10.73
CA LEU A 46 -12.59 -7.80 -9.92
C LEU A 46 -11.23 -8.50 -10.09
N THR A 47 -10.45 -8.13 -11.11
CA THR A 47 -9.12 -8.68 -11.38
C THR A 47 -8.09 -7.60 -11.68
N ILE A 48 -6.93 -7.65 -11.02
CA ILE A 48 -5.76 -6.80 -11.31
C ILE A 48 -4.76 -7.59 -12.17
N THR A 49 -4.21 -7.00 -13.22
CA THR A 49 -3.25 -7.69 -14.09
C THR A 49 -1.88 -7.79 -13.40
N LEU A 50 -1.25 -8.96 -13.44
CA LEU A 50 0.13 -9.16 -12.97
C LEU A 50 1.09 -9.16 -14.18
N PRO A 51 1.54 -7.99 -14.67
CA PRO A 51 2.51 -7.92 -15.75
C PRO A 51 3.78 -8.69 -15.37
N ASN A 52 4.38 -9.38 -16.34
CA ASN A 52 5.55 -10.23 -16.16
C ASN A 52 5.37 -11.45 -15.23
N ALA A 53 4.18 -11.80 -14.75
CA ALA A 53 3.98 -13.01 -13.91
C ALA A 53 3.58 -14.29 -14.67
N GLY A 54 3.31 -14.18 -15.97
CA GLY A 54 2.84 -15.26 -16.83
C GLY A 54 1.78 -14.77 -17.82
N ALA A 55 1.37 -15.59 -18.78
CA ALA A 55 0.25 -15.26 -19.66
C ALA A 55 -1.07 -15.37 -18.89
N GLY A 56 -1.86 -14.30 -18.83
CA GLY A 56 -3.14 -14.27 -18.11
C GLY A 56 -3.02 -14.28 -16.57
N ALA A 57 -1.83 -14.03 -16.01
CA ALA A 57 -1.64 -13.96 -14.56
C ALA A 57 -2.34 -12.72 -13.96
N THR A 58 -3.13 -12.92 -12.91
CA THR A 58 -3.95 -11.87 -12.27
C THR A 58 -4.01 -12.04 -10.75
N ILE A 59 -4.31 -10.93 -10.06
CA ILE A 59 -4.83 -10.95 -8.69
C ILE A 59 -6.36 -10.98 -8.77
N ASP A 60 -6.99 -11.99 -8.19
CA ASP A 60 -8.40 -11.96 -7.78
C ASP A 60 -8.55 -10.91 -6.67
N LEU A 61 -9.14 -9.76 -7.01
CA LEU A 61 -9.20 -8.60 -6.10
C LEU A 61 -10.13 -8.85 -4.90
N PRO A 62 -11.36 -9.38 -5.05
CA PRO A 62 -12.17 -9.80 -3.91
C PRO A 62 -11.42 -10.71 -2.94
N ARG A 63 -10.69 -11.73 -3.43
CA ARG A 63 -9.87 -12.64 -2.61
C ARG A 63 -8.68 -11.96 -1.95
N PHE A 64 -8.05 -10.99 -2.62
CA PHE A 64 -6.97 -10.19 -2.07
C PHE A 64 -7.46 -9.26 -0.94
N VAL A 65 -8.53 -8.51 -1.18
CA VAL A 65 -9.10 -7.55 -0.22
C VAL A 65 -9.68 -8.28 1.00
N GLU A 66 -10.37 -9.41 0.80
CA GLU A 66 -10.87 -10.26 1.89
C GLU A 66 -9.75 -10.72 2.82
N TYR A 67 -8.59 -11.08 2.26
CA TYR A 67 -7.45 -11.51 3.05
C TYR A 67 -6.93 -10.41 3.97
N TRP A 68 -6.79 -9.17 3.46
CA TRP A 68 -6.37 -8.02 4.25
C TRP A 68 -7.38 -7.70 5.34
N VAL A 69 -8.67 -7.59 5.00
CA VAL A 69 -9.74 -7.26 5.96
C VAL A 69 -9.84 -8.33 7.06
N ARG A 70 -9.84 -9.62 6.70
CA ARG A 70 -9.93 -10.74 7.67
C ARG A 70 -8.69 -10.86 8.55
N CYS A 71 -7.49 -10.63 8.00
CA CYS A 71 -6.25 -10.69 8.76
C CYS A 71 -5.89 -9.36 9.44
N GLY A 72 -6.75 -8.33 9.33
CA GLY A 72 -6.55 -7.00 9.91
C GLY A 72 -5.38 -6.21 9.33
N ILE A 73 -4.88 -6.59 8.16
CA ILE A 73 -3.67 -6.00 7.54
C ILE A 73 -3.97 -4.54 7.20
N GLN A 74 -3.28 -3.62 7.86
CA GLN A 74 -3.43 -2.19 7.63
C GLN A 74 -2.53 -1.74 6.47
N SER A 75 -1.25 -2.13 6.49
CA SER A 75 -0.31 -1.82 5.41
C SER A 75 0.76 -2.90 5.21
N LEU A 76 1.29 -2.98 3.98
CA LEU A 76 2.46 -3.79 3.64
C LEU A 76 3.50 -2.95 2.86
N PRO A 77 4.80 -3.11 3.14
CA PRO A 77 5.88 -2.50 2.36
C PRO A 77 5.81 -2.85 0.88
N ILE A 78 5.91 -1.82 0.04
CA ILE A 78 6.06 -1.92 -1.42
C ILE A 78 7.55 -2.18 -1.71
N ASN A 79 7.98 -3.40 -1.37
CA ASN A 79 9.36 -3.84 -1.58
C ASN A 79 9.58 -4.18 -3.07
N LYS A 80 10.79 -3.91 -3.56
CA LYS A 80 11.16 -4.07 -4.98
C LYS A 80 12.46 -4.86 -5.05
N ARG A 81 12.39 -6.19 -4.91
CA ARG A 81 13.58 -7.06 -4.77
C ARG A 81 13.85 -7.91 -6.00
N ALA A 82 15.00 -7.64 -6.63
CA ALA A 82 15.62 -8.44 -7.68
C ALA A 82 16.23 -9.78 -7.18
N LYS A 83 15.54 -10.50 -6.28
CA LYS A 83 15.93 -11.86 -5.85
C LYS A 83 14.72 -12.81 -5.79
N PRO A 84 14.90 -14.13 -6.01
CA PRO A 84 13.86 -15.14 -5.83
C PRO A 84 13.18 -15.12 -4.45
N LEU A 85 11.91 -15.54 -4.38
CA LEU A 85 11.12 -15.57 -3.13
C LEU A 85 11.75 -16.45 -2.04
N ARG A 86 12.42 -17.56 -2.42
CA ARG A 86 13.11 -18.46 -1.47
C ARG A 86 14.23 -17.74 -0.68
N GLU A 87 14.83 -16.71 -1.29
CA GLU A 87 15.91 -15.90 -0.73
C GLU A 87 15.37 -14.66 0.02
N PHE A 88 14.06 -14.49 0.21
CA PHE A 88 13.52 -13.42 1.05
C PHE A 88 13.80 -13.71 2.54
N GLU A 89 14.31 -12.71 3.25
CA GLU A 89 14.77 -12.82 4.65
C GLU A 89 13.91 -11.98 5.59
N GLY A 90 13.56 -12.53 6.75
CA GLY A 90 12.83 -11.84 7.82
C GLY A 90 11.67 -10.97 7.32
N ARG A 91 11.81 -9.65 7.49
CA ARG A 91 10.81 -8.64 7.11
C ARG A 91 10.44 -8.64 5.64
N GLU A 92 11.29 -9.14 4.74
CA GLU A 92 10.99 -9.19 3.30
C GLU A 92 9.81 -10.13 3.00
N ARG A 93 9.60 -11.16 3.83
CA ARG A 93 8.45 -12.08 3.74
C ARG A 93 7.14 -11.41 4.14
N PHE A 94 7.19 -10.29 4.86
CA PHE A 94 6.04 -9.47 5.25
C PHE A 94 5.96 -8.23 4.35
N SER A 95 5.84 -8.44 3.04
CA SER A 95 5.76 -7.37 2.03
C SER A 95 4.70 -7.67 0.97
N LEU A 96 4.26 -6.63 0.24
CA LEU A 96 3.29 -6.75 -0.85
C LEU A 96 3.79 -7.73 -1.93
N GLU A 97 5.07 -7.63 -2.29
CA GLU A 97 5.73 -8.52 -3.25
C GLU A 97 5.75 -9.98 -2.76
N ALA A 98 5.96 -10.22 -1.47
CA ALA A 98 5.90 -11.57 -0.90
C ALA A 98 4.47 -12.15 -0.88
N LEU A 99 3.44 -11.32 -0.62
CA LEU A 99 2.05 -11.77 -0.63
C LEU A 99 1.62 -12.20 -2.04
N ILE A 100 1.85 -11.34 -3.03
CA ILE A 100 1.52 -11.60 -4.44
C ILE A 100 2.26 -12.87 -4.93
N ARG A 101 3.58 -12.93 -4.74
CA ARG A 101 4.41 -14.07 -5.16
C ARG A 101 4.09 -15.39 -4.44
N THR A 102 3.45 -15.37 -3.26
CA THR A 102 3.08 -16.61 -2.54
C THR A 102 1.65 -17.08 -2.85
N CYS A 103 0.73 -16.16 -3.17
CA CYS A 103 -0.71 -16.47 -3.20
C CYS A 103 -1.37 -16.36 -4.59
N PHE A 104 -0.70 -15.73 -5.57
CA PHE A 104 -1.26 -15.43 -6.90
C PHE A 104 -0.32 -15.74 -8.08
N ILE A 105 0.94 -16.10 -7.84
CA ILE A 105 1.89 -16.49 -8.90
C ILE A 105 2.25 -17.96 -8.75
N THR A 106 2.05 -18.74 -9.82
CA THR A 106 2.35 -20.18 -9.88
C THR A 106 3.66 -20.51 -10.59
N GLU A 107 4.16 -19.64 -11.48
CA GLU A 107 5.43 -19.86 -12.19
C GLU A 107 6.65 -19.67 -11.25
N PRO A 108 7.70 -20.52 -11.38
CA PRO A 108 8.93 -20.40 -10.61
C PRO A 108 9.82 -19.26 -11.14
N TYR A 109 9.51 -18.04 -10.68
CA TYR A 109 10.26 -16.78 -10.85
C TYR A 109 10.26 -16.12 -12.23
N ARG A 110 9.77 -14.88 -12.24
CA ARG A 110 10.13 -13.80 -13.18
C ARG A 110 10.40 -12.52 -12.37
N ASN A 111 11.12 -11.56 -12.93
CA ASN A 111 11.53 -10.36 -12.21
C ASN A 111 10.35 -9.37 -12.03
N THR A 112 9.71 -9.38 -10.85
CA THR A 112 8.56 -8.52 -10.55
C THR A 112 8.90 -7.06 -10.24
N MET A 113 10.16 -6.61 -10.34
CA MET A 113 10.55 -5.21 -10.06
C MET A 113 9.69 -4.16 -10.79
N GLN A 114 9.36 -4.43 -12.06
CA GLN A 114 8.51 -3.53 -12.87
C GLN A 114 7.02 -3.69 -12.50
N ALA A 115 6.60 -4.92 -12.24
CA ALA A 115 5.21 -5.25 -11.88
C ALA A 115 4.75 -4.59 -10.59
N VAL A 116 5.63 -4.43 -9.59
CA VAL A 116 5.26 -3.84 -8.30
C VAL A 116 4.74 -2.39 -8.45
N ASN A 117 5.22 -1.60 -9.42
CA ASN A 117 4.65 -0.27 -9.69
C ASN A 117 3.23 -0.41 -10.27
N GLU A 118 3.12 -1.02 -11.46
CA GLU A 118 1.86 -1.08 -12.23
C GLU A 118 0.73 -1.79 -11.45
N VAL A 119 1.05 -2.77 -10.61
CA VAL A 119 0.09 -3.43 -9.71
C VAL A 119 -0.27 -2.54 -8.52
N THR A 120 0.67 -1.78 -7.96
CA THR A 120 0.39 -0.78 -6.91
C THR A 120 -0.53 0.32 -7.46
N ASP A 121 -0.23 0.84 -8.65
CA ASP A 121 -1.01 1.89 -9.31
C ASP A 121 -2.43 1.40 -9.63
N GLN A 122 -2.57 0.18 -10.19
CA GLN A 122 -3.88 -0.46 -10.38
C GLN A 122 -4.64 -0.63 -9.04
N LEU A 123 -3.99 -1.10 -7.98
CA LEU A 123 -4.62 -1.28 -6.66
C LEU A 123 -5.06 0.05 -6.04
N ILE A 124 -4.28 1.12 -6.19
CA ILE A 124 -4.65 2.47 -5.71
C ILE A 124 -5.81 3.04 -6.52
N ASN A 125 -5.82 2.84 -7.84
CA ASN A 125 -6.90 3.30 -8.73
C ASN A 125 -8.26 2.66 -8.44
N THR A 126 -8.33 1.54 -7.69
CA THR A 126 -9.59 1.00 -7.15
C THR A 126 -10.20 1.82 -6.01
N GLY A 127 -9.41 2.73 -5.41
CA GLY A 127 -9.78 3.47 -4.20
C GLY A 127 -9.87 2.62 -2.93
N LEU A 128 -9.66 1.29 -3.00
CA LEU A 128 -9.61 0.39 -1.84
C LEU A 128 -8.26 0.46 -1.11
N PHE A 129 -7.23 1.01 -1.76
CA PHE A 129 -5.88 1.18 -1.21
C PHE A 129 -5.34 2.59 -1.52
N ARG A 130 -4.28 2.99 -0.80
CA ARG A 130 -3.49 4.20 -1.06
C ARG A 130 -2.00 3.95 -0.80
N GLU A 131 -1.12 4.64 -1.52
CA GLU A 131 0.30 4.65 -1.14
C GLU A 131 0.51 5.61 0.04
N VAL A 132 1.29 5.16 1.02
CA VAL A 132 1.75 5.95 2.16
C VAL A 132 3.23 5.67 2.42
N ARG A 133 3.86 6.50 3.25
CA ARG A 133 5.24 6.28 3.71
C ARG A 133 5.27 6.03 5.21
N PHE A 134 5.77 4.86 5.59
CA PHE A 134 5.95 4.48 6.99
C PHE A 134 7.43 4.14 7.29
N ASN A 135 7.75 4.10 8.58
CA ASN A 135 8.98 3.54 9.14
C ASN A 135 8.76 2.17 9.83
N GLN A 136 7.51 1.67 9.89
CA GLN A 136 7.08 0.40 10.51
C GLN A 136 5.68 -0.05 10.00
N ALA A 137 5.19 -1.25 10.36
CA ALA A 137 3.91 -1.84 9.88
C ALA A 137 3.16 -2.61 11.01
N GLN A 138 1.84 -2.84 10.94
CA GLN A 138 1.01 -3.23 12.12
C GLN A 138 -0.18 -4.20 11.90
N LEU A 139 -0.64 -4.80 13.02
CA LEU A 139 -1.73 -5.78 13.28
C LEU A 139 -2.04 -5.79 14.82
N LEU A 140 -3.12 -6.36 15.42
CA LEU A 140 -4.31 -7.09 14.91
C LEU A 140 -5.64 -6.67 15.66
N PRO A 141 -6.58 -7.50 16.21
CA PRO A 141 -7.99 -7.09 16.20
C PRO A 141 -8.51 -6.44 17.50
N GLY A 142 -9.62 -5.69 17.36
CA GLY A 142 -10.53 -5.34 18.45
C GLY A 142 -10.66 -3.85 18.79
N LYS A 143 -9.85 -2.98 18.16
CA LYS A 143 -9.90 -1.52 18.34
C LYS A 143 -9.71 -0.78 17.02
N ILE A 144 -10.14 0.48 16.99
CA ILE A 144 -9.81 1.45 15.94
C ILE A 144 -8.32 1.78 16.01
N PHE A 145 -7.69 2.01 14.86
CA PHE A 145 -6.27 2.33 14.74
C PHE A 145 -5.98 3.78 15.20
N ASP A 146 -5.26 3.91 16.32
CA ASP A 146 -4.69 5.17 16.78
C ASP A 146 -3.21 5.25 16.38
N ARG A 147 -2.88 6.26 15.58
CA ARG A 147 -1.55 6.48 14.98
C ARG A 147 -0.47 6.82 16.02
N GLU A 148 -0.82 7.35 17.19
CA GLU A 148 0.16 7.78 18.18
C GLU A 148 0.54 6.63 19.13
N GLN A 149 -0.44 5.89 19.64
CA GLN A 149 -0.18 4.72 20.50
C GLN A 149 0.48 3.55 19.75
N ALA A 150 0.23 3.46 18.43
CA ALA A 150 0.84 2.53 17.51
C ALA A 150 2.38 2.41 17.65
N ILE A 151 3.09 3.47 18.03
CA ILE A 151 4.56 3.52 17.98
C ILE A 151 5.24 2.67 19.07
N LEU A 152 4.52 2.22 20.10
CA LEU A 152 5.13 1.81 21.38
C LEU A 152 5.08 0.31 21.76
N GLN A 153 4.34 -0.56 21.05
CA GLN A 153 4.01 -1.92 21.57
C GLN A 153 4.38 -3.12 20.69
N ALA A 154 4.96 -2.91 19.50
CA ALA A 154 5.54 -4.00 18.71
C ALA A 154 7.03 -3.74 18.53
N GLU A 155 7.90 -4.72 18.88
CA GLU A 155 9.36 -4.64 18.73
C GLU A 155 9.84 -4.75 17.25
N ILE A 156 9.01 -4.24 16.34
CA ILE A 156 9.34 -4.03 14.92
C ILE A 156 10.33 -2.87 14.88
N GLN A 157 11.62 -3.17 15.09
CA GLN A 157 12.68 -2.16 15.05
C GLN A 157 12.51 -1.34 13.76
N PRO A 158 12.58 0.00 13.79
CA PRO A 158 12.22 0.82 12.64
C PRO A 158 13.07 0.48 11.41
N TYR A 159 12.54 0.74 10.22
CA TYR A 159 13.40 0.83 9.04
C TYR A 159 14.37 2.00 9.20
N SER A 160 15.63 1.83 8.80
CA SER A 160 16.68 2.88 8.88
C SER A 160 16.42 4.11 8.00
N ARG A 161 15.35 4.07 7.21
CA ARG A 161 14.75 5.16 6.42
C ARG A 161 13.28 4.84 6.22
N THR A 162 12.45 5.83 5.89
CA THR A 162 11.07 5.59 5.48
C THR A 162 11.01 4.72 4.20
N VAL A 163 9.96 3.91 4.12
CA VAL A 163 9.66 3.05 2.97
C VAL A 163 8.25 3.35 2.47
N ASN A 164 8.03 3.18 1.16
CA ASN A 164 6.69 3.21 0.59
C ASN A 164 5.94 1.93 1.01
N CYS A 165 4.68 2.09 1.42
CA CYS A 165 3.77 1.01 1.81
C CYS A 165 2.43 1.20 1.09
N LEU A 166 1.78 0.08 0.76
CA LEU A 166 0.37 0.08 0.36
C LEU A 166 -0.45 -0.04 1.63
N GLU A 167 -1.38 0.89 1.86
CA GLU A 167 -2.31 0.89 3.00
C GLU A 167 -3.75 0.69 2.51
N ILE A 168 -4.55 -0.09 3.25
CA ILE A 168 -5.94 -0.36 2.91
C ILE A 168 -6.88 0.73 3.43
N VAL A 169 -7.81 1.17 2.58
CA VAL A 169 -8.91 2.07 2.97
C VAL A 169 -10.03 1.20 3.56
N TYR A 170 -9.84 0.84 4.83
CA TYR A 170 -10.59 -0.25 5.49
C TYR A 170 -12.12 -0.17 5.32
N GLU A 171 -12.72 1.01 5.40
CA GLU A 171 -14.17 1.20 5.24
C GLU A 171 -14.67 0.78 3.85
N LYS A 172 -14.00 1.25 2.79
CA LYS A 172 -14.30 0.87 1.40
C LYS A 172 -14.01 -0.61 1.15
N ALA A 173 -12.89 -1.11 1.68
CA ALA A 173 -12.51 -2.51 1.55
C ALA A 173 -13.50 -3.46 2.25
N ALA A 174 -13.98 -3.10 3.45
CA ALA A 174 -14.97 -3.87 4.18
C ALA A 174 -16.34 -3.87 3.48
N GLU A 175 -16.71 -2.76 2.82
CA GLU A 175 -17.93 -2.69 2.00
C GLU A 175 -17.81 -3.53 0.73
N PHE A 176 -16.70 -3.43 0.00
CA PHE A 176 -16.38 -4.26 -1.17
C PHE A 176 -16.41 -5.77 -0.82
N CYS A 177 -15.91 -6.17 0.34
CA CYS A 177 -15.99 -7.56 0.83
C CYS A 177 -17.43 -8.06 1.12
N LYS A 178 -18.40 -7.17 1.37
CA LYS A 178 -19.82 -7.56 1.49
C LYS A 178 -20.45 -7.78 0.11
N GLN A 179 -20.07 -6.94 -0.85
CA GLN A 179 -20.58 -6.95 -2.22
C GLN A 179 -20.00 -8.12 -3.04
N HIS A 180 -18.77 -8.54 -2.73
CA HIS A 180 -18.08 -9.66 -3.38
C HIS A 180 -17.66 -10.73 -2.35
N PRO A 181 -18.60 -11.52 -1.80
CA PRO A 181 -18.34 -12.48 -0.74
C PRO A 181 -17.55 -13.71 -1.23
N ILE A 182 -16.38 -13.96 -0.63
CA ILE A 182 -15.50 -15.08 -1.00
C ILE A 182 -15.86 -16.40 -0.28
N PRO A 183 -16.10 -17.51 -1.00
CA PRO A 183 -16.29 -18.86 -0.45
C PRO A 183 -15.13 -19.31 0.46
N LYS A 184 -15.42 -20.09 1.52
CA LYS A 184 -14.44 -20.43 2.58
C LYS A 184 -13.21 -21.19 2.08
N ASP A 185 -13.41 -22.10 1.14
CA ASP A 185 -12.39 -22.90 0.43
C ASP A 185 -11.52 -22.03 -0.49
N SER A 186 -12.11 -20.98 -1.07
CA SER A 186 -11.46 -20.04 -1.96
C SER A 186 -10.61 -18.98 -1.24
N LYS A 187 -10.63 -18.93 0.10
CA LYS A 187 -9.89 -17.93 0.88
C LYS A 187 -8.37 -18.14 0.85
N ILE A 188 -7.61 -17.06 1.06
CA ILE A 188 -6.16 -17.16 1.28
C ILE A 188 -5.90 -17.57 2.73
N ASP A 189 -4.98 -18.52 2.91
CA ASP A 189 -4.63 -19.08 4.21
C ASP A 189 -3.97 -18.04 5.13
N SER A 190 -4.57 -17.80 6.30
CA SER A 190 -4.07 -16.88 7.32
C SER A 190 -2.69 -17.28 7.88
N ARG A 191 -2.23 -18.52 7.66
CA ARG A 191 -0.85 -18.95 7.94
C ARG A 191 0.20 -18.33 7.02
N TRP A 192 -0.18 -17.50 6.04
CA TRP A 192 0.81 -16.63 5.37
C TRP A 192 1.29 -15.52 6.32
N PHE A 193 0.39 -14.86 7.05
CA PHE A 193 0.75 -13.82 8.02
C PHE A 193 1.04 -14.41 9.41
N ASN A 194 0.14 -15.23 9.95
CA ASN A 194 0.18 -15.72 11.32
C ASN A 194 1.11 -16.94 11.48
N ARG A 195 2.33 -16.88 10.94
CA ARG A 195 3.28 -18.02 10.94
C ARG A 195 3.79 -18.41 12.32
N ASP A 196 3.82 -17.43 13.23
CA ASP A 196 4.45 -17.55 14.54
C ASP A 196 3.43 -17.55 15.70
N ARG A 197 2.14 -17.85 15.40
CA ARG A 197 1.15 -18.19 16.43
C ARG A 197 0.92 -19.70 16.45
N PRO A 198 0.96 -20.36 17.62
CA PRO A 198 0.64 -21.79 17.77
C PRO A 198 -0.85 -22.07 17.56
#